data_AF-A0A0Q5UGM8-F1
#
_entry.id   AF-A0A0Q5UGM8-F1
#
_cell.length_a   1.000
_cell.length_b   1.000
_cell.length_c   1.000
_cell.angle_alpha   90.00
_cell.angle_beta   90.00
_cell.angle_gamma   90.00
#
_symmetry.space_group_name_H-M   'P 1'
#
loop_
_entity.id
_entity.type
_entity.pdbx_description
1 polymer ?
#
loop_
_entity_poly.entity_id
_entity_poly.type
_entity_poly.pdbx_seq_one_letter_code
_entity_poly.pdbx_strand_id
1 'polypeptide(L)'
;MIVNHNLACSSKMNIYFAWFLIFNIIMFLALSVSLPILSSSSSCSTITTCDPFLPVCASSTNEHQFFYSNCEMLRDACLTGKDWKPDYFNHCNVSKL
;
A
#
# COMPACT_ATOMS: atom_id res chain seq x y z
N MET A 1 56.22 5.49 33.04
CA MET A 1 55.85 5.43 31.61
C MET A 1 54.73 4.40 31.48
N ILE A 2 53.47 4.83 31.55
CA ILE A 2 52.30 3.93 31.55
C ILE A 2 51.58 4.08 30.20
N VAL A 3 51.39 2.92 29.60
CA VAL A 3 50.96 2.57 28.25
C VAL A 3 49.60 3.19 27.90
N ASN A 4 49.58 4.05 26.89
CA ASN A 4 48.39 4.78 26.40
C ASN A 4 47.67 4.03 25.24
N HIS A 5 47.67 2.69 25.27
CA HIS A 5 47.20 1.87 24.14
C HIS A 5 45.72 1.44 24.22
N ASN A 6 45.05 1.69 25.35
CA ASN A 6 43.69 1.18 25.60
C ASN A 6 42.57 2.10 25.09
N LEU A 7 42.83 3.40 24.87
CA LEU A 7 41.78 4.34 24.39
C LEU A 7 41.50 4.22 22.88
N ALA A 8 42.52 3.90 22.07
CA ALA A 8 42.39 3.87 20.62
C ALA A 8 41.59 2.66 20.09
N CYS A 9 41.53 1.57 20.85
CA CYS A 9 40.78 0.36 20.47
C CYS A 9 39.28 0.51 20.74
N SER A 10 38.92 1.17 21.84
CA SER A 10 37.52 1.41 22.24
C SER A 10 36.80 2.41 21.33
N SER A 11 37.50 3.46 20.87
CA SER A 11 36.87 4.48 19.98
C SER A 11 36.53 3.93 18.59
N LYS A 12 37.34 3.03 18.03
CA LYS A 12 37.08 2.40 16.73
C LYS A 12 35.83 1.53 16.77
N MET A 13 35.69 0.71 17.80
CA MET A 13 34.55 -0.20 17.94
C MET A 13 33.22 0.58 18.07
N ASN A 14 33.24 1.71 18.78
CA ASN A 14 32.08 2.59 18.92
C ASN A 14 31.69 3.27 17.59
N ILE A 15 32.67 3.63 16.75
CA ILE A 15 32.41 4.18 15.42
C ILE A 15 31.72 3.15 14.52
N TYR A 16 32.22 1.91 14.47
CA TYR A 16 31.58 0.86 13.65
C TYR A 16 30.16 0.55 14.12
N PHE A 17 29.91 0.55 15.42
CA PHE A 17 28.58 0.34 15.98
C PHE A 17 27.62 1.49 15.61
N ALA A 18 28.08 2.74 15.69
CA ALA A 18 27.29 3.90 15.27
C ALA A 18 26.91 3.82 13.77
N TRP A 19 27.87 3.48 12.90
CA TRP A 19 27.61 3.29 11.47
C TRP A 19 26.62 2.16 11.18
N PHE A 20 26.71 1.05 11.92
CA PHE A 20 25.76 -0.06 11.80
C PHE A 20 24.34 0.37 12.17
N LEU A 21 24.17 1.12 13.27
CA LEU A 21 22.85 1.62 13.68
C LEU A 21 22.27 2.60 12.66
N ILE A 22 23.08 3.52 12.14
CA ILE A 22 22.67 4.48 11.11
C ILE A 22 22.21 3.73 9.85
N PHE A 23 22.97 2.73 9.41
CA PHE A 23 22.59 1.91 8.25
C PHE A 23 21.25 1.20 8.44
N ASN A 24 21.02 0.61 9.62
CA ASN A 24 19.75 -0.04 9.93
C ASN A 24 18.58 0.96 9.91
N ILE A 25 18.74 2.15 10.49
CA ILE A 25 17.72 3.20 10.48
C ILE A 25 17.38 3.63 9.05
N ILE A 26 18.40 3.82 8.20
CA ILE A 26 18.22 4.15 6.78
C ILE A 26 17.46 3.04 6.04
N MET A 27 17.79 1.77 6.29
CA MET A 27 17.10 0.64 5.67
C MET A 27 15.64 0.54 6.13
N PHE A 28 15.34 0.79 7.41
CA PHE A 28 13.97 0.84 7.93
C PHE A 28 13.14 1.97 7.29
N LEU A 29 13.74 3.15 7.11
CA LEU A 29 13.12 4.28 6.43
C LEU A 29 12.89 4.01 4.93
N ALA A 30 13.78 3.28 4.26
CA ALA A 30 13.57 2.86 2.87
C ALA A 30 12.44 1.82 2.74
N LEU A 31 12.32 0.90 3.72
CA LEU A 31 11.25 -0.08 3.76
C LEU A 31 9.87 0.57 3.93
N SER A 32 9.76 1.61 4.74
CA SER A 32 8.46 2.28 4.97
C SER A 32 7.91 2.98 3.72
N VAL A 33 8.77 3.40 2.79
CA VAL A 33 8.37 3.95 1.48
C VAL A 33 7.84 2.86 0.53
N SER A 34 8.21 1.60 0.79
CA SER A 34 7.82 0.45 -0.05
C SER A 34 6.48 -0.15 0.37
N LEU A 35 5.99 0.15 1.57
CA LEU A 35 4.60 -0.18 1.90
C LEU A 35 3.72 0.81 1.14
N PRO A 36 2.81 0.34 0.26
CA PRO A 36 1.76 1.21 -0.21
C PRO A 36 1.08 1.75 1.05
N ILE A 37 0.99 3.08 1.14
CA ILE A 37 0.19 3.75 2.15
C ILE A 37 -1.21 3.17 1.93
N LEU A 38 -1.57 2.18 2.74
CA LEU A 38 -2.89 1.58 2.75
C LEU A 38 -3.78 2.68 3.31
N SER A 39 -4.16 3.60 2.44
CA SER A 39 -5.17 4.58 2.74
C SER A 39 -6.35 3.75 3.20
N SER A 40 -6.74 3.95 4.44
CA SER A 40 -7.91 3.31 5.03
C SER A 40 -9.15 3.87 4.34
N SER A 41 -9.33 3.50 3.07
CA SER A 41 -10.52 3.74 2.31
C SER A 41 -11.63 2.95 2.99
N SER A 42 -12.72 3.63 3.34
CA SER A 42 -13.94 3.02 3.88
C SER A 42 -14.49 1.90 2.99
N SER A 43 -14.05 1.82 1.72
CA SER A 43 -14.36 0.72 0.81
C SER A 43 -13.78 -0.62 1.28
N CYS A 44 -12.65 -0.64 1.98
CA CYS A 44 -12.03 -1.87 2.49
C CYS A 44 -12.85 -2.53 3.62
N SER A 45 -13.52 -1.75 4.48
CA SER A 45 -14.32 -2.29 5.59
C SER A 45 -15.63 -2.93 5.14
N THR A 46 -16.04 -2.69 3.89
CA THR A 46 -17.33 -3.13 3.34
C THR A 46 -17.22 -4.47 2.56
N ILE A 47 -15.99 -4.99 2.36
CA ILE A 47 -15.75 -6.26 1.66
C ILE A 47 -16.33 -7.46 2.45
N THR A 48 -16.35 -7.40 3.79
CA THR A 48 -16.77 -8.52 4.66
C THR A 48 -18.25 -8.88 4.55
N THR A 49 -19.08 -7.98 4.01
CA THR A 49 -20.53 -8.16 3.86
C THR A 49 -20.96 -8.24 2.40
N CYS A 50 -20.01 -8.42 1.48
CA CYS A 50 -20.27 -8.28 0.06
C CYS A 50 -20.61 -9.63 -0.56
N ASP A 51 -21.91 -9.87 -0.80
CA ASP A 51 -22.40 -10.85 -1.78
C ASP A 51 -23.78 -10.38 -2.26
N PRO A 52 -23.91 -10.01 -3.55
CA PRO A 52 -24.11 -11.01 -4.59
C PRO A 52 -23.18 -10.85 -5.81
N PHE A 53 -23.00 -11.93 -6.59
CA PHE A 53 -22.41 -11.96 -7.95
C PHE A 53 -23.28 -11.21 -8.98
N LEU A 54 -23.56 -9.93 -8.72
CA LEU A 54 -24.23 -9.04 -9.64
C LEU A 54 -23.17 -8.22 -10.38
N PRO A 55 -23.08 -8.34 -11.70
CA PRO A 55 -22.17 -7.52 -12.48
C PRO A 55 -22.55 -6.05 -12.31
N VAL A 56 -21.55 -5.18 -12.22
CA VAL A 56 -21.75 -3.73 -12.13
C VAL A 56 -20.78 -3.04 -13.08
N CYS A 57 -21.28 -2.04 -13.79
CA CYS A 57 -20.41 -1.07 -14.46
C CYS A 57 -20.17 0.07 -13.45
N ALA A 58 -18.92 0.48 -13.28
CA ALA A 58 -18.59 1.59 -12.42
C ALA A 58 -17.65 2.56 -13.14
N SER A 59 -17.73 3.83 -12.74
CA SER A 59 -16.89 4.91 -13.23
C SER A 59 -16.12 5.56 -12.09
N SER A 60 -14.88 5.96 -12.35
CA SER A 60 -14.09 6.76 -11.43
C SER A 60 -13.32 7.80 -12.20
N THR A 61 -13.52 9.08 -11.87
CA THR A 61 -12.99 10.24 -12.62
C THR A 61 -13.36 10.18 -14.12
N ASN A 62 -12.52 9.62 -14.98
CA ASN A 62 -12.74 9.49 -16.43
C ASN A 62 -12.57 8.05 -16.94
N GLU A 63 -12.52 7.06 -16.05
CA GLU A 63 -12.38 5.65 -16.41
C GLU A 63 -13.69 4.91 -16.12
N HIS A 64 -14.06 4.00 -17.02
CA HIS A 64 -15.18 3.07 -16.83
C HIS A 64 -14.64 1.66 -16.77
N GLN A 65 -15.11 0.87 -15.81
CA GLN A 65 -14.68 -0.51 -15.62
C GLN A 65 -15.87 -1.38 -15.26
N PHE A 66 -15.92 -2.53 -15.93
CA PHE A 66 -16.88 -3.58 -15.61
C PHE A 66 -16.31 -4.48 -14.53
N PHE A 67 -17.12 -4.79 -13.53
CA PHE A 67 -16.81 -5.72 -12.45
C PHE A 67 -17.84 -6.86 -12.44
N TYR A 68 -17.38 -8.09 -12.21
CA TYR A 68 -18.27 -9.26 -12.18
C TYR A 68 -19.10 -9.33 -10.89
N SER A 69 -18.70 -8.57 -9.87
CA SER A 69 -19.44 -8.40 -8.62
C SER A 69 -19.18 -7.03 -8.02
N ASN A 70 -20.09 -6.57 -7.16
CA ASN A 70 -19.84 -5.41 -6.32
C ASN A 70 -18.61 -5.60 -5.40
N CYS A 71 -18.33 -6.85 -5.01
CA CYS A 71 -17.20 -7.20 -4.16
C CYS A 71 -15.86 -6.95 -4.86
N GLU A 72 -15.79 -7.27 -6.16
CA GLU A 72 -14.61 -6.97 -6.97
C GLU A 72 -14.39 -5.47 -7.12
N MET A 73 -15.46 -4.70 -7.32
CA MET A 73 -15.39 -3.24 -7.37
C MET A 73 -14.84 -2.65 -6.06
N LEU A 74 -15.36 -3.09 -4.91
CA LEU A 74 -14.89 -2.63 -3.59
C LEU A 74 -13.45 -3.07 -3.29
N ARG A 75 -13.07 -4.28 -3.71
CA ARG A 75 -11.71 -4.77 -3.60
C ARG A 75 -10.75 -3.92 -4.42
N ASP A 76 -11.14 -3.57 -5.65
CA ASP A 76 -10.32 -2.67 -6.48
C ASP A 76 -10.22 -1.28 -5.84
N ALA A 77 -11.35 -0.69 -5.40
CA ALA A 77 -11.38 0.59 -4.68
C ALA A 77 -10.43 0.59 -3.46
N CYS A 78 -10.38 -0.53 -2.74
CA CYS A 78 -9.51 -0.71 -1.58
C CYS A 78 -8.02 -0.76 -1.95
N LEU A 79 -7.66 -1.47 -3.04
CA LEU A 79 -6.27 -1.65 -3.46
C LEU A 79 -5.71 -0.45 -4.22
N THR A 80 -6.54 0.24 -4.99
CA THR A 80 -6.13 1.35 -5.86
C THR A 80 -6.43 2.71 -5.26
N GLY A 81 -7.30 2.78 -4.24
CA GLY A 81 -7.80 4.04 -3.67
C GLY A 81 -8.80 4.76 -4.58
N LYS A 82 -9.28 4.14 -5.67
CA LYS A 82 -10.26 4.73 -6.59
C LYS A 82 -11.65 4.77 -5.95
N ASP A 83 -12.36 5.88 -6.16
CA ASP A 83 -13.77 6.04 -5.78
C ASP A 83 -14.65 5.59 -6.96
N TRP A 84 -14.96 4.29 -7.01
CA TRP A 84 -15.81 3.70 -8.03
C TRP A 84 -17.28 4.00 -7.74
N LYS A 85 -17.98 4.61 -8.70
CA LYS A 85 -19.41 4.91 -8.64
C LYS A 85 -20.17 4.09 -9.67
N PRO A 86 -21.32 3.47 -9.32
CA PRO A 86 -22.13 2.74 -10.28
C PRO A 86 -22.49 3.59 -11.50
N ASP A 87 -22.41 3.00 -12.68
CA ASP A 87 -22.67 3.63 -13.96
C ASP A 87 -23.46 2.70 -14.88
N TYR A 88 -23.94 3.22 -16.01
CA TYR A 88 -24.70 2.45 -16.98
C TYR A 88 -23.80 1.48 -17.75
N PHE A 89 -24.26 0.23 -17.94
CA PHE A 89 -23.52 -0.80 -18.67
C PHE A 89 -23.06 -0.40 -20.07
N ASN A 90 -23.81 0.49 -20.74
CA ASN A 90 -23.44 1.05 -22.04
C ASN A 90 -22.08 1.78 -22.00
N HIS A 91 -21.72 2.43 -20.89
CA HIS A 91 -20.43 3.12 -20.76
C HIS A 91 -19.26 2.16 -20.56
N CYS A 92 -19.51 0.95 -20.04
CA CYS A 92 -18.53 -0.13 -20.00
C CYS A 92 -18.49 -0.95 -21.30
N ASN A 93 -19.20 -0.53 -22.36
CA ASN A 93 -19.34 -1.26 -23.61
C ASN A 93 -19.85 -2.71 -23.42
N VAL A 94 -20.69 -2.93 -22.42
CA VAL A 94 -21.32 -4.22 -22.15
C VAL A 94 -22.82 -4.08 -22.42
N SER A 95 -23.33 -4.83 -23.41
CA SER A 95 -24.78 -4.95 -23.60
C SER A 95 -25.35 -5.87 -22.53
N LYS A 96 -26.35 -5.39 -21.75
CA LYS A 96 -27.15 -6.28 -20.90
C LYS A 96 -27.77 -7.36 -21.80
N LEU A 97 -27.45 -8.62 -21.53
CA LEU A 97 -28.12 -9.79 -22.09
C LEU A 97 -29.59 -9.81 -21.68
#